data_AF-A0A369JCU5-F1
#
_entry.id   AF-A0A369JCU5-F1
#
_cell.length_a   1.000
_cell.length_b   1.000
_cell.length_c   1.000
_cell.angle_alpha   90.00
_cell.angle_beta   90.00
_cell.angle_gamma   90.00
#
_symmetry.space_group_name_H-M   'P 1'
#
loop_
_entity.id
_entity.type
_entity.pdbx_description
1 polymer ?
#
loop_
_entity_poly.entity_id
_entity_poly.type
_entity_poly.pdbx_seq_one_letter_code
_entity_poly.pdbx_strand_id
1 'polypeptide(L)'
;MDYLDSQLASQAINPIYSTAIQAAVTVGKKLLNSYYDKTDHSEIYRIAMILHPQFKLNYFKRAGWEPEWIDTARGIIQDEFARAYADIEVEIGEQVSLKLSTSHSTNIFDNLPLLSPPVASELHNELHVYLGTNIEVVEDPLQWWHSKHSTFPCLSRMAMDYLSIPATSVNVECVFSKGRLVLSHIRNRLSVESTRALMCLGAWSRLDFVKDKDIIAATSQPAVPDEGELEENWEFGRMLYFALQLTTIILATSPGAPPGSAASIAALVFNNVFTHLSVSAHQSPVFSGAQP
;
A
#
# COMPACT_ATOMS: atom_id res chain seq x y z
N MET A 1 -29.27 8.37 -11.89
CA MET A 1 -29.36 9.83 -12.08
C MET A 1 -29.46 10.42 -10.71
N ASP A 2 -28.36 10.98 -10.25
CA ASP A 2 -28.08 11.04 -8.82
C ASP A 2 -28.72 12.27 -8.19
N TYR A 3 -28.93 12.25 -6.87
CA TYR A 3 -29.56 13.35 -6.13
C TYR A 3 -28.90 14.71 -6.45
N LEU A 4 -27.56 14.74 -6.55
CA LEU A 4 -26.78 15.91 -6.93
C LEU A 4 -27.14 16.43 -8.32
N ASP A 5 -27.35 15.53 -9.27
CA ASP A 5 -27.66 15.86 -10.65
C ASP A 5 -29.07 16.49 -10.75
N SER A 6 -30.03 15.93 -10.01
CA SER A 6 -31.40 16.45 -9.93
C SER A 6 -31.46 17.83 -9.26
N GLN A 7 -30.70 18.04 -8.19
CA GLN A 7 -30.66 19.31 -7.46
C GLN A 7 -29.89 20.36 -8.27
N LEU A 8 -28.69 20.06 -8.75
CA LEU A 8 -27.89 21.05 -9.50
C LEU A 8 -28.54 21.40 -10.84
N ALA A 9 -29.16 20.44 -11.54
CA ALA A 9 -29.90 20.74 -12.77
C ALA A 9 -31.13 21.62 -12.52
N SER A 10 -31.90 21.34 -11.46
CA SER A 10 -33.09 22.13 -11.14
C SER A 10 -32.73 23.55 -10.67
N GLN A 11 -31.68 23.71 -9.85
CA GLN A 11 -31.25 25.01 -9.36
C GLN A 11 -30.57 25.87 -10.44
N ALA A 12 -29.90 25.25 -11.43
CA ALA A 12 -29.29 25.96 -12.56
C ALA A 12 -30.31 26.65 -13.49
N ILE A 13 -31.55 26.14 -13.54
CA ILE A 13 -32.62 26.62 -14.41
C ILE A 13 -33.66 27.43 -13.60
N ASN A 14 -33.54 27.45 -12.27
CA ASN A 14 -34.54 28.08 -11.40
C ASN A 14 -34.53 29.62 -11.56
N PRO A 15 -35.65 30.23 -12.00
CA PRO A 15 -35.74 31.66 -12.28
C PRO A 15 -35.66 32.54 -11.01
N ILE A 16 -35.69 31.94 -9.82
CA ILE A 16 -35.55 32.65 -8.54
C ILE A 16 -34.12 33.18 -8.35
N TYR A 17 -33.11 32.56 -8.96
CA TYR A 17 -31.72 33.00 -8.82
C TYR A 17 -31.28 33.96 -9.92
N SER A 18 -30.28 34.79 -9.60
CA SER A 18 -29.67 35.67 -10.59
C SER A 18 -28.91 34.89 -11.66
N THR A 19 -28.77 35.47 -12.85
CA THR A 19 -28.03 34.88 -13.98
C THR A 19 -26.59 34.53 -13.62
N ALA A 20 -25.95 35.30 -12.74
CA ALA A 20 -24.60 35.01 -12.26
C ALA A 20 -24.53 33.72 -11.43
N ILE A 21 -25.52 33.47 -10.57
CA ILE A 21 -25.62 32.25 -9.75
C ILE A 21 -25.93 31.04 -10.65
N GLN A 22 -26.88 31.17 -11.58
CA GLN A 22 -27.20 30.10 -12.54
C GLN A 22 -25.99 29.71 -13.39
N ALA A 23 -25.22 30.70 -13.87
CA ALA A 23 -23.98 30.46 -14.61
C ALA A 23 -22.92 29.75 -13.73
N ALA A 24 -22.74 30.21 -12.49
CA ALA A 24 -21.81 29.58 -11.54
C ALA A 24 -22.19 28.12 -11.23
N VAL A 25 -23.48 27.84 -10.97
CA VAL A 25 -23.98 26.47 -10.74
C VAL A 25 -23.78 25.60 -11.98
N THR A 26 -24.02 26.13 -13.18
CA THR A 26 -23.80 25.40 -14.44
C THR A 26 -22.33 25.03 -14.64
N VAL A 27 -21.41 25.96 -14.35
CA VAL A 27 -19.96 25.70 -14.40
C VAL A 27 -19.56 24.68 -13.33
N GLY A 28 -20.06 24.82 -12.10
CA GLY A 28 -19.84 23.86 -11.01
C GLY A 28 -20.32 22.45 -11.37
N LYS A 29 -21.48 22.33 -12.01
CA LYS A 29 -21.99 21.04 -12.51
C LYS A 29 -21.06 20.45 -13.58
N LYS A 30 -20.64 21.24 -14.57
CA LYS A 30 -19.69 20.76 -15.60
C LYS A 30 -18.38 20.26 -14.99
N LEU A 31 -17.88 20.99 -13.99
CA LEU A 31 -16.67 20.60 -13.26
C LEU A 31 -16.89 19.28 -12.51
N LEU A 32 -18.01 19.15 -11.80
CA LEU A 32 -18.34 17.94 -11.04
C LEU A 32 -18.44 16.71 -11.96
N ASN A 33 -19.12 16.84 -13.10
CA ASN A 33 -19.20 15.77 -14.09
C ASN A 33 -17.81 15.37 -14.60
N SER A 34 -16.95 16.34 -14.91
CA SER A 34 -15.58 16.05 -15.34
C SER A 34 -14.76 15.29 -14.27
N TYR A 35 -15.05 15.48 -12.98
CA TYR A 35 -14.42 14.68 -11.92
C TYR A 35 -15.06 13.30 -11.76
N TYR A 36 -16.38 13.18 -11.88
CA TYR A 36 -17.04 11.86 -11.88
C TYR A 36 -16.58 10.99 -13.05
N ASP A 37 -16.44 11.56 -14.25
CA ASP A 37 -15.89 10.85 -15.42
C ASP A 37 -14.48 10.29 -15.11
N LYS A 38 -13.68 11.03 -14.33
CA LYS A 38 -12.35 10.57 -13.91
C LYS A 38 -12.39 9.46 -12.87
N THR A 39 -13.43 9.38 -12.04
CA THR A 39 -13.57 8.28 -11.08
C THR A 39 -13.82 6.95 -11.78
N ASP A 40 -14.45 6.96 -12.95
CA ASP A 40 -14.64 5.77 -13.78
C ASP A 40 -13.34 5.26 -14.44
N HIS A 41 -12.27 6.07 -14.47
CA HIS A 41 -10.94 5.61 -14.91
C HIS A 41 -10.22 4.74 -13.88
N SER A 42 -10.76 4.60 -12.67
CA SER A 42 -10.15 3.80 -11.61
C SER A 42 -11.13 2.80 -11.03
N GLU A 43 -10.74 1.53 -11.10
CA GLU A 43 -11.48 0.40 -10.55
C GLU A 43 -11.40 0.33 -9.02
N ILE A 44 -10.45 1.07 -8.43
CA ILE A 44 -10.13 1.05 -7.00
C ILE A 44 -11.37 1.30 -6.13
N TYR A 45 -12.20 2.28 -6.48
CA TYR A 45 -13.38 2.63 -5.69
C TYR A 45 -14.43 1.51 -5.70
N ARG A 46 -14.61 0.86 -6.86
CA ARG A 46 -15.56 -0.25 -7.00
C ARG A 46 -15.09 -1.44 -6.17
N ILE A 47 -13.80 -1.77 -6.27
CA ILE A 47 -13.17 -2.86 -5.53
C ILE A 47 -13.23 -2.60 -4.02
N ALA A 48 -12.82 -1.41 -3.54
CA ALA A 48 -12.82 -1.06 -2.13
C ALA A 48 -14.24 -1.14 -1.51
N MET A 49 -15.25 -0.65 -2.23
CA MET A 49 -16.64 -0.74 -1.77
C MET A 49 -17.16 -2.18 -1.69
N ILE A 50 -16.74 -3.05 -2.62
CA ILE A 50 -17.10 -4.47 -2.60
C ILE A 50 -16.42 -5.20 -1.44
N LEU A 51 -15.14 -4.91 -1.17
CA LEU A 51 -14.35 -5.51 -0.08
C LEU A 51 -14.78 -5.01 1.30
N HIS A 52 -15.56 -3.94 1.40
CA HIS A 52 -16.05 -3.46 2.68
C HIS A 52 -17.19 -4.36 3.23
N PRO A 53 -17.05 -4.95 4.44
CA PRO A 53 -18.01 -5.91 5.01
C PRO A 53 -19.46 -5.41 5.08
N GLN A 54 -19.63 -4.10 5.27
CA GLN A 54 -20.94 -3.44 5.36
C GLN A 54 -21.62 -3.17 4.00
N PHE A 55 -20.84 -2.99 2.93
CA PHE A 55 -21.35 -2.45 1.66
C PHE A 55 -21.54 -3.55 0.63
N LYS A 56 -20.47 -4.29 0.32
CA LYS A 56 -20.44 -5.36 -0.69
C LYS A 56 -21.18 -4.95 -1.98
N LEU A 57 -21.79 -5.92 -2.68
CA LEU A 57 -22.64 -5.65 -3.84
C LEU A 57 -23.99 -5.01 -3.48
N ASN A 58 -24.40 -5.10 -2.22
CA ASN A 58 -25.69 -4.56 -1.76
C ASN A 58 -25.72 -3.04 -1.74
N TYR A 59 -24.56 -2.39 -1.55
CA TYR A 59 -24.45 -0.94 -1.67
C TYR A 59 -24.90 -0.44 -3.04
N PHE A 60 -24.41 -1.02 -4.13
CA PHE A 60 -24.75 -0.58 -5.48
C PHE A 60 -26.24 -0.78 -5.80
N LYS A 61 -26.81 -1.91 -5.35
CA LYS A 61 -28.26 -2.15 -5.44
C LYS A 61 -29.06 -1.06 -4.72
N ARG A 62 -28.63 -0.70 -3.51
CA ARG A 62 -29.29 0.32 -2.67
C ARG A 62 -29.09 1.74 -3.21
N ALA A 63 -27.98 1.97 -3.90
CA ALA A 63 -27.68 3.21 -4.63
C ALA A 63 -28.42 3.31 -5.97
N GLY A 64 -29.16 2.28 -6.39
CA GLY A 64 -29.95 2.29 -7.63
C GLY A 64 -29.10 2.15 -8.90
N TRP A 65 -27.95 1.47 -8.82
CA TRP A 65 -27.14 1.18 -10.00
C TRP A 65 -27.83 0.17 -10.92
N GLU A 66 -27.58 0.30 -12.22
CA GLU A 66 -28.09 -0.62 -13.23
C GLU A 66 -27.49 -2.03 -13.02
N PRO A 67 -28.27 -3.11 -13.22
CA PRO A 67 -27.77 -4.47 -13.01
C PRO A 67 -26.50 -4.78 -13.81
N GLU A 68 -26.40 -4.26 -15.04
CA GLU A 68 -25.22 -4.43 -15.90
C GLU A 68 -23.95 -3.82 -15.28
N TRP A 69 -24.08 -2.67 -14.61
CA TRP A 69 -22.95 -2.01 -13.95
C TRP A 69 -22.52 -2.76 -12.68
N ILE A 70 -23.47 -3.35 -11.97
CA ILE A 70 -23.19 -4.20 -10.80
C ILE A 70 -22.45 -5.47 -11.23
N ASP A 71 -22.86 -6.07 -12.35
CA ASP A 71 -22.17 -7.25 -12.89
C ASP A 71 -20.79 -6.89 -13.45
N THR A 72 -20.63 -5.71 -14.06
CA THR A 72 -19.32 -5.18 -14.46
C THR A 72 -18.39 -5.00 -13.26
N ALA A 73 -18.89 -4.42 -12.17
CA ALA A 73 -18.13 -4.27 -10.93
C ALA A 73 -17.74 -5.62 -10.29
N ARG A 74 -18.61 -6.64 -10.44
CA ARG A 74 -18.29 -8.02 -10.02
C ARG A 74 -17.19 -8.64 -10.90
N GLY A 75 -17.24 -8.43 -12.21
CA GLY A 75 -16.20 -8.88 -13.14
C GLY A 75 -14.84 -8.26 -12.81
N ILE A 76 -14.80 -6.93 -12.61
CA ILE A 76 -13.58 -6.20 -12.24
C ILE A 76 -12.87 -6.82 -11.03
N ILE A 77 -13.60 -7.05 -9.92
CA ILE A 77 -12.97 -7.61 -8.72
C ILE A 77 -12.55 -9.07 -8.91
N GLN A 78 -13.30 -9.86 -9.67
CA GLN A 78 -12.95 -11.25 -9.99
C GLN A 78 -11.67 -11.31 -10.84
N ASP A 79 -11.58 -10.46 -11.86
CA ASP A 79 -10.42 -10.36 -12.74
C ASP A 79 -9.19 -9.87 -11.98
N GLU A 80 -9.35 -8.87 -11.11
CA GLU A 80 -8.26 -8.35 -10.28
C GLU A 80 -7.75 -9.41 -9.28
N PHE A 81 -8.68 -10.08 -8.59
CA PHE A 81 -8.35 -11.12 -7.65
C PHE A 81 -7.62 -12.29 -8.34
N ALA A 82 -8.15 -12.75 -9.47
CA ALA A 82 -7.54 -13.81 -10.28
C ALA A 82 -6.13 -13.42 -10.78
N ARG A 83 -5.94 -12.17 -11.18
CA ARG A 83 -4.68 -11.71 -11.79
C ARG A 83 -3.56 -11.49 -10.78
N ALA A 84 -3.86 -10.96 -9.59
CA ALA A 84 -2.83 -10.48 -8.66
C ALA A 84 -2.79 -11.23 -7.32
N TYR A 85 -3.89 -11.88 -6.91
CA TYR A 85 -4.04 -12.43 -5.57
C TYR A 85 -4.29 -13.94 -5.55
N ALA A 86 -4.62 -14.56 -6.69
CA ALA A 86 -5.02 -15.96 -6.74
C ALA A 86 -3.88 -16.99 -6.62
N ASP A 87 -2.63 -16.58 -6.86
CA ASP A 87 -1.48 -17.50 -6.81
C ASP A 87 -0.50 -17.14 -5.69
N ILE A 88 -0.87 -16.24 -4.78
CA ILE A 88 0.04 -15.87 -3.70
C ILE A 88 0.01 -16.98 -2.64
N GLU A 89 1.04 -17.83 -2.64
CA GLU A 89 1.30 -18.78 -1.55
C GLU A 89 1.34 -18.00 -0.22
N VAL A 90 0.30 -18.19 0.60
CA VAL A 90 0.26 -17.61 1.93
C VAL A 90 1.06 -18.52 2.84
N GLU A 91 2.28 -18.11 3.18
CA GLU A 91 3.02 -18.65 4.31
C GLU A 91 2.21 -18.36 5.60
N ILE A 92 1.26 -19.24 5.92
CA ILE A 92 0.64 -19.30 7.23
C ILE A 92 1.76 -19.73 8.17
N GLY A 93 2.20 -18.81 9.02
CA GLY A 93 3.32 -19.02 9.92
C GLY A 93 3.08 -20.19 10.88
N GLU A 94 3.55 -21.37 10.48
CA GLU A 94 4.02 -22.41 11.40
C GLU A 94 5.20 -23.13 10.74
N GLN A 95 6.29 -23.24 11.50
CA GLN A 95 7.60 -23.72 11.05
C GLN A 95 7.54 -25.12 10.43
N VAL A 96 7.63 -25.25 9.10
CA VAL A 96 8.22 -26.45 8.46
C VAL A 96 8.96 -26.05 7.18
N SER A 97 10.28 -26.03 7.28
CA SER A 97 11.18 -26.07 6.12
C SER A 97 11.13 -27.47 5.52
N LEU A 98 10.72 -27.62 4.26
CA LEU A 98 11.17 -28.72 3.41
C LEU A 98 11.28 -28.26 1.95
N LYS A 99 12.48 -27.82 1.57
CA LYS A 99 12.96 -28.04 0.20
C LYS A 99 13.03 -29.54 -0.02
N LEU A 100 12.36 -30.08 -1.04
CA LEU A 100 12.78 -31.38 -1.56
C LEU A 100 12.63 -31.47 -3.08
N SER A 101 13.82 -31.55 -3.68
CA SER A 101 14.10 -32.08 -5.01
C SER A 101 13.26 -33.31 -5.37
N THR A 102 12.72 -33.26 -6.58
CA THR A 102 12.00 -34.32 -7.28
C THR A 102 12.71 -35.67 -7.16
N SER A 103 12.12 -36.60 -6.42
CA SER A 103 12.34 -38.03 -6.58
C SER A 103 11.06 -38.79 -6.30
N HIS A 104 10.62 -39.53 -7.31
CA HIS A 104 9.47 -40.41 -7.30
C HIS A 104 9.54 -41.38 -6.11
N SER A 105 8.59 -41.26 -5.17
CA SER A 105 8.17 -42.39 -4.35
C SER A 105 6.67 -42.29 -4.10
N THR A 106 5.92 -43.21 -4.71
CA THR A 106 4.49 -43.42 -4.51
C THR A 106 4.25 -43.95 -3.09
N ASN A 107 3.87 -43.09 -2.15
CA ASN A 107 3.53 -43.51 -0.80
C ASN A 107 2.02 -43.44 -0.56
N ILE A 108 1.51 -44.45 0.14
CA ILE A 108 0.09 -44.72 0.46
C ILE A 108 -0.66 -43.53 1.10
N PHE A 109 0.06 -42.52 1.60
CA PHE A 109 -0.50 -41.35 2.26
C PHE A 109 -0.89 -40.21 1.30
N ASP A 110 -0.58 -40.30 0.01
CA ASP A 110 -0.93 -39.28 -1.00
C ASP A 110 -2.46 -39.16 -1.25
N ASN A 111 -3.27 -40.11 -0.76
CA ASN A 111 -4.73 -40.13 -0.96
C ASN A 111 -5.54 -39.65 0.25
N LEU A 112 -4.92 -39.04 1.27
CA LEU A 112 -5.63 -38.43 2.38
C LEU A 112 -6.05 -36.98 2.02
N PRO A 113 -7.36 -36.64 2.01
CA PRO A 113 -7.86 -35.30 1.64
C PRO A 113 -7.40 -34.15 2.57
N LEU A 114 -6.60 -34.47 3.59
CA LEU A 114 -6.16 -33.57 4.65
C LEU A 114 -4.78 -32.94 4.38
N LEU A 115 -4.07 -33.37 3.33
CA LEU A 115 -2.73 -32.93 2.98
C LEU A 115 -2.61 -32.40 1.54
N SER A 116 -3.74 -32.25 0.84
CA SER A 116 -3.75 -31.61 -0.47
C SER A 116 -3.38 -30.13 -0.31
N PRO A 117 -2.40 -29.58 -1.07
CA PRO A 117 -2.30 -28.13 -1.20
C PRO A 117 -3.64 -27.61 -1.73
N PRO A 118 -4.14 -26.46 -1.24
CA PRO A 118 -5.42 -25.94 -1.68
C PRO A 118 -5.34 -25.76 -3.20
N VAL A 119 -6.16 -26.54 -3.90
CA VAL A 119 -6.25 -26.51 -5.36
C VAL A 119 -6.71 -25.09 -5.71
N ALA A 120 -6.11 -24.43 -6.70
CA ALA A 120 -6.47 -23.07 -7.14
C ALA A 120 -8.00 -22.84 -7.35
N SER A 121 -8.76 -23.93 -7.54
CA SER A 121 -10.22 -23.98 -7.50
C SER A 121 -10.88 -23.52 -6.19
N GLU A 122 -10.24 -23.69 -5.03
CA GLU A 122 -10.74 -23.24 -3.72
C GLU A 122 -10.52 -21.75 -3.49
N LEU A 123 -9.56 -21.15 -4.20
CA LEU A 123 -9.23 -19.76 -3.99
C LEU A 123 -10.18 -18.81 -4.74
N HIS A 124 -10.65 -19.21 -5.93
CA HIS A 124 -11.81 -18.55 -6.55
C HIS A 124 -13.06 -18.65 -5.66
N ASN A 125 -13.14 -19.69 -4.80
CA ASN A 125 -14.21 -19.79 -3.82
C ASN A 125 -14.13 -18.74 -2.70
N GLU A 126 -12.95 -18.20 -2.32
CA GLU A 126 -12.87 -17.21 -1.23
C GLU A 126 -13.73 -15.97 -1.51
N LEU A 127 -13.53 -15.36 -2.69
CA LEU A 127 -14.30 -14.19 -3.11
C LEU A 127 -15.78 -14.53 -3.22
N HIS A 128 -16.13 -15.67 -3.82
CA HIS A 128 -17.52 -16.12 -3.93
C HIS A 128 -18.18 -16.35 -2.55
N VAL A 129 -17.48 -16.97 -1.61
CA VAL A 129 -17.94 -17.22 -0.24
C VAL A 129 -18.12 -15.91 0.52
N TYR A 130 -17.17 -14.98 0.40
CA TYR A 130 -17.26 -13.66 1.02
C TYR A 130 -18.47 -12.86 0.50
N LEU A 131 -18.68 -12.85 -0.81
CA LEU A 131 -19.81 -12.16 -1.44
C LEU A 131 -21.16 -12.81 -1.08
N GLY A 132 -21.18 -14.12 -0.81
CA GLY A 132 -22.35 -14.84 -0.31
C GLY A 132 -22.63 -14.67 1.18
N THR A 133 -21.65 -14.24 1.96
CA THR A 133 -21.80 -13.99 3.40
C THR A 133 -22.65 -12.76 3.66
N ASN A 134 -23.41 -12.77 4.75
CA ASN A 134 -24.21 -11.62 5.18
C ASN A 134 -23.36 -10.35 5.38
N ILE A 135 -24.05 -9.21 5.34
CA ILE A 135 -23.44 -7.91 5.63
C ILE A 135 -23.15 -7.82 7.13
N GLU A 136 -21.97 -7.33 7.50
CA GLU A 136 -21.60 -7.02 8.87
C GLU A 136 -21.36 -5.51 9.00
N VAL A 137 -21.96 -4.87 10.02
CA VAL A 137 -21.69 -3.46 10.33
C VAL A 137 -20.39 -3.42 11.14
N VAL A 138 -19.39 -2.72 10.60
CA VAL A 138 -18.03 -2.71 11.14
C VAL A 138 -17.58 -1.26 11.24
N GLU A 139 -16.94 -0.91 12.36
CA GLU A 139 -16.35 0.42 12.58
C GLU A 139 -14.99 0.57 11.88
N ASP A 140 -14.12 -0.45 12.02
CA ASP A 140 -12.82 -0.53 11.33
C ASP A 140 -12.75 -1.75 10.39
N PRO A 141 -12.91 -1.53 9.07
CA PRO A 141 -12.83 -2.59 8.06
C PRO A 141 -11.46 -3.26 8.00
N LEU A 142 -10.36 -2.53 8.23
CA LEU A 142 -9.00 -3.09 8.18
C LEU A 142 -8.78 -4.03 9.36
N GLN A 143 -9.23 -3.64 10.55
CA GLN A 143 -9.18 -4.52 11.72
C GLN A 143 -10.02 -5.79 11.52
N TRP A 144 -11.20 -5.65 10.89
CA TRP A 144 -12.04 -6.80 10.57
C TRP A 144 -11.34 -7.77 9.61
N TRP A 145 -10.75 -7.26 8.52
CA TRP A 145 -10.00 -8.09 7.58
C TRP A 145 -8.78 -8.75 8.21
N HIS A 146 -8.08 -8.03 9.09
CA HIS A 146 -6.98 -8.60 9.87
C HIS A 146 -7.46 -9.76 10.76
N SER A 147 -8.64 -9.66 11.38
CA SER A 147 -9.21 -10.76 12.18
C SER A 147 -9.63 -11.97 11.33
N LYS A 148 -9.93 -11.77 10.05
CA LYS A 148 -10.43 -12.78 9.12
C LYS A 148 -9.37 -13.33 8.17
N HIS A 149 -8.11 -12.93 8.32
CA HIS A 149 -7.02 -13.39 7.45
C HIS A 149 -6.84 -14.92 7.44
N SER A 150 -7.17 -15.61 8.53
CA SER A 150 -7.12 -17.08 8.58
C SER A 150 -8.24 -17.76 7.79
N THR A 151 -9.39 -17.09 7.64
CA THR A 151 -10.53 -17.60 6.87
C THR A 151 -10.43 -17.24 5.39
N PHE A 152 -9.84 -16.08 5.10
CA PHE A 152 -9.70 -15.51 3.77
C PHE A 152 -8.26 -15.04 3.53
N PRO A 153 -7.28 -15.97 3.43
CA PRO A 153 -5.86 -15.62 3.37
C PRO A 153 -5.47 -14.76 2.18
N CYS A 154 -6.00 -15.03 0.98
CA CYS A 154 -5.68 -14.24 -0.20
C CYS A 154 -6.55 -12.99 -0.30
N LEU A 155 -7.85 -13.12 -0.02
CA LEU A 155 -8.78 -12.00 -0.12
C LEU A 155 -8.55 -10.93 0.96
N SER A 156 -8.11 -11.32 2.16
CA SER A 156 -7.73 -10.35 3.20
C SER A 156 -6.55 -9.50 2.79
N ARG A 157 -5.55 -10.05 2.08
CA ARG A 157 -4.42 -9.27 1.55
C ARG A 157 -4.90 -8.23 0.54
N MET A 158 -5.75 -8.63 -0.42
CA MET A 158 -6.38 -7.71 -1.37
C MET A 158 -7.16 -6.60 -0.63
N ALA A 159 -7.94 -6.96 0.38
CA ALA A 159 -8.69 -6.00 1.16
C ALA A 159 -7.79 -5.01 1.91
N MET A 160 -6.70 -5.47 2.51
CA MET A 160 -5.73 -4.59 3.17
C MET A 160 -5.07 -3.62 2.17
N ASP A 161 -4.71 -4.09 0.98
CA ASP A 161 -4.10 -3.25 -0.06
C ASP A 161 -5.07 -2.17 -0.54
N TYR A 162 -6.32 -2.53 -0.86
CA TYR A 162 -7.29 -1.59 -1.43
C TYR A 162 -7.92 -0.66 -0.38
N LEU A 163 -8.24 -1.15 0.81
CA LEU A 163 -8.89 -0.33 1.85
C LEU A 163 -7.91 0.61 2.56
N SER A 164 -6.59 0.37 2.47
CA SER A 164 -5.57 1.28 3.00
C SER A 164 -5.29 2.47 2.08
N ILE A 165 -5.79 2.46 0.85
CA ILE A 165 -5.64 3.57 -0.10
C ILE A 165 -6.39 4.79 0.45
N PRO A 166 -5.72 5.93 0.66
CA PRO A 166 -6.39 7.13 1.15
C PRO A 166 -7.36 7.66 0.10
N ALA A 167 -8.60 7.94 0.50
CA ALA A 167 -9.62 8.47 -0.40
C ALA A 167 -9.33 9.89 -0.91
N THR A 168 -8.38 10.61 -0.30
CA THR A 168 -8.07 12.01 -0.64
C THR A 168 -6.56 12.29 -0.63
N SER A 169 -6.15 13.29 -1.41
CA SER A 169 -4.78 13.83 -1.41
C SER A 169 -4.43 14.61 -0.16
N VAL A 170 -5.36 14.82 0.79
CA VAL A 170 -5.16 15.65 1.99
C VAL A 170 -3.95 15.19 2.81
N ASN A 171 -3.73 13.88 2.91
CA ASN A 171 -2.56 13.34 3.60
C ASN A 171 -1.25 13.76 2.93
N VAL A 172 -1.21 13.70 1.59
CA VAL A 172 -0.06 14.09 0.79
C VAL A 172 0.17 15.61 0.87
N GLU A 173 -0.89 16.41 0.78
CA GLU A 173 -0.82 17.87 0.93
C GLU A 173 -0.35 18.28 2.33
N CYS A 174 -0.81 17.59 3.38
CA CYS A 174 -0.36 17.81 4.75
C CYS A 174 1.14 17.50 4.89
N VAL A 175 1.61 16.41 4.29
CA VAL A 175 3.03 16.05 4.25
C VAL A 175 3.84 17.12 3.52
N PHE A 176 3.40 17.60 2.35
CA PHE A 176 4.10 18.67 1.62
C PHE A 176 4.11 20.00 2.39
N SER A 177 3.00 20.35 3.04
CA SER A 177 2.90 21.55 3.89
C SER A 177 3.88 21.48 5.06
N LYS A 178 3.96 20.34 5.75
CA LYS A 178 4.96 20.08 6.80
C LYS A 178 6.38 20.09 6.24
N GLY A 179 6.57 19.55 5.04
CA GLY A 179 7.86 19.55 4.34
C GLY A 179 8.42 20.96 4.12
N ARG A 180 7.55 21.96 3.90
CA ARG A 180 7.95 23.37 3.79
C ARG A 180 8.55 23.94 5.08
N LEU A 181 8.24 23.38 6.24
CA LEU A 181 8.87 23.76 7.51
C LEU A 181 10.29 23.20 7.63
N VAL A 182 10.51 21.99 7.12
CA VAL A 182 11.83 21.34 7.08
C VAL A 182 12.73 21.99 6.03
N LEU A 183 12.19 22.21 4.83
CA LEU A 183 12.84 22.91 3.73
C LEU A 183 12.42 24.37 3.70
N SER A 184 12.77 25.12 4.73
CA SER A 184 12.53 26.55 4.72
C SER A 184 13.41 27.22 3.66
N HIS A 185 12.95 28.35 3.10
CA HIS A 185 13.66 29.13 2.08
C HIS A 185 15.05 29.65 2.53
N ILE A 186 15.40 29.48 3.80
CA ILE A 186 16.66 29.95 4.41
C ILE A 186 17.58 28.75 4.76
N ARG A 187 17.07 27.51 4.79
CA ARG A 187 17.82 26.29 5.12
C ARG A 187 17.71 25.27 3.98
N ASN A 188 18.49 25.48 2.92
CA ASN A 188 18.46 24.69 1.68
C ASN A 188 19.65 23.72 1.50
N ARG A 189 20.45 23.46 2.55
CA ARG A 189 21.65 22.58 2.46
C ARG A 189 21.40 21.14 2.91
N LEU A 190 20.15 20.76 3.19
CA LEU A 190 19.82 19.36 3.49
C LEU A 190 19.69 18.58 2.19
N SER A 191 20.29 17.39 2.14
CA SER A 191 20.09 16.46 1.03
C SER A 191 18.63 15.95 0.99
N VAL A 192 18.23 15.38 -0.14
CA VAL A 192 16.90 14.78 -0.31
C VAL A 192 16.68 13.65 0.69
N GLU A 193 17.73 12.86 0.94
CA GLU A 193 17.74 11.73 1.87
C GLU A 193 17.58 12.21 3.30
N SER A 194 18.32 13.25 3.70
CA SER A 194 18.24 13.85 5.04
C SER A 194 16.86 14.44 5.30
N THR A 195 16.29 15.10 4.28
CA THR A 195 14.94 15.67 4.34
C THR A 195 13.89 14.58 4.51
N ARG A 196 13.97 13.52 3.68
CA ARG A 196 13.06 12.37 3.77
C ARG A 196 13.16 11.69 5.12
N ALA A 197 14.38 11.43 5.62
CA ALA A 197 14.61 10.82 6.92
C ALA A 197 13.99 11.65 8.05
N LEU A 198 14.16 12.98 8.04
CA LEU A 198 13.58 13.85 9.06
C LEU A 198 12.04 13.87 9.02
N MET A 199 11.46 13.88 7.81
CA MET A 199 10.01 13.81 7.61
C MET A 199 9.42 12.48 8.11
N CYS A 200 10.06 11.36 7.80
CA CYS A 200 9.68 10.04 8.29
C CYS A 200 9.81 9.94 9.81
N LEU A 201 10.95 10.36 10.37
CA LEU A 201 11.20 10.34 11.81
C LEU A 201 10.14 11.17 12.57
N GLY A 202 9.82 12.36 12.09
CA GLY A 202 8.78 13.20 12.68
C GLY A 202 7.36 12.63 12.57
N ALA A 203 7.08 11.82 11.55
CA ALA A 203 5.80 11.11 11.44
C ALA A 203 5.75 9.91 12.39
N TRP A 204 6.79 9.08 12.40
CA TRP A 204 6.90 7.88 13.24
C TRP A 204 6.94 8.21 14.73
N SER A 205 7.61 9.29 15.13
CA SER A 205 7.62 9.76 16.52
C SER A 205 6.22 10.09 17.04
N ARG A 206 5.35 10.68 16.20
CA ARG A 206 3.95 10.96 16.59
C ARG A 206 3.08 9.71 16.69
N LEU A 207 3.48 8.63 16.02
CA LEU A 207 2.83 7.32 16.08
C LEU A 207 3.42 6.43 17.19
N ASP A 208 4.29 6.98 18.04
CA ASP A 208 4.99 6.26 19.12
C ASP A 208 5.85 5.08 18.63
N PHE A 209 6.30 5.15 17.37
CA PHE A 209 7.22 4.16 16.78
C PHE A 209 8.68 4.46 17.08
N VAL A 210 9.00 5.66 17.57
CA VAL A 210 10.35 6.07 17.96
C VAL A 210 10.37 6.19 19.48
N LYS A 211 11.07 5.28 20.16
CA LYS A 211 11.15 5.29 21.63
C LYS A 211 12.34 6.12 22.08
N ASP A 212 12.23 6.74 23.25
CA ASP A 212 13.31 7.56 23.83
C ASP A 212 14.63 6.80 23.95
N LYS A 213 14.56 5.49 24.22
CA LYS A 213 15.73 4.60 24.28
C LYS A 213 16.49 4.56 22.96
N ASP A 214 15.79 4.56 21.83
CA ASP A 214 16.38 4.51 20.49
C ASP A 214 17.07 5.83 20.15
N ILE A 215 16.49 6.95 20.57
CA ILE A 215 17.07 8.29 20.41
C ILE A 215 18.35 8.43 21.24
N ILE A 216 18.32 7.97 22.50
CA ILE A 216 19.50 8.01 23.39
C ILE A 216 20.62 7.13 22.83
N ALA A 217 20.30 5.94 22.32
CA ALA A 217 21.28 5.05 21.70
C ALA A 217 21.91 5.68 20.44
N ALA A 218 21.10 6.32 19.59
CA ALA A 218 21.57 6.99 18.37
C ALA A 218 22.47 8.20 18.66
N THR A 219 22.15 8.97 19.71
CA THR A 219 22.92 10.17 20.11
C THR A 219 24.20 9.86 20.89
N SER A 220 24.31 8.65 21.44
CA SER A 220 25.49 8.19 22.19
C SER A 220 26.56 7.54 21.30
N GLN A 221 26.36 7.48 19.98
CA GLN A 221 27.37 6.96 19.06
C GLN A 221 28.59 7.91 19.01
N PRO A 222 29.82 7.38 18.99
CA PRO A 222 31.02 8.21 18.91
C PRO A 222 30.98 9.06 17.65
N ALA A 223 31.33 10.35 17.78
CA ALA A 223 31.44 11.25 16.66
C ALA A 223 32.37 10.63 15.59
N VAL A 224 31.89 10.61 14.35
CA VAL A 224 32.69 10.17 13.20
C VAL A 224 33.99 10.99 13.21
N PRO A 225 35.18 10.35 13.13
CA PRO A 225 36.44 11.08 13.06
C PRO A 225 36.42 12.08 11.90
N ASP A 226 36.97 13.27 12.15
CA ASP A 226 37.06 14.37 11.20
C ASP A 226 37.65 13.88 9.86
N GLU A 227 37.10 14.38 8.77
CA GLU A 227 37.35 13.93 7.39
C GLU A 227 38.76 14.31 6.92
N GLY A 228 39.76 13.59 7.41
CA GLY A 228 41.11 13.58 6.88
C GLY A 228 41.29 12.42 5.91
N GLU A 229 41.26 12.71 4.61
CA GLU A 229 41.70 11.85 3.50
C GLU A 229 41.02 10.48 3.38
N LEU A 230 39.88 10.42 2.68
CA LEU A 230 39.41 9.17 2.09
C LEU A 230 39.03 9.38 0.61
N GLU A 231 39.70 8.62 -0.23
CA GLU A 231 39.62 8.62 -1.70
C GLU A 231 38.21 8.40 -2.25
N GLU A 232 37.99 8.93 -3.45
CA GLU A 232 36.75 9.23 -4.19
C GLU A 232 35.78 8.05 -4.49
N ASN A 233 35.93 6.89 -3.87
CA ASN A 233 35.08 5.69 -4.08
C ASN A 233 34.27 5.27 -2.83
N TRP A 234 34.02 6.19 -1.91
CA TRP A 234 33.47 5.93 -0.56
C TRP A 234 31.92 5.92 -0.43
N GLU A 235 31.18 6.40 -1.43
CA GLU A 235 29.70 6.53 -1.36
C GLU A 235 28.96 5.18 -1.30
N PHE A 236 29.40 4.17 -2.06
CA PHE A 236 28.78 2.84 -2.06
C PHE A 236 29.06 2.05 -0.77
N GLY A 237 30.26 2.20 -0.21
CA GLY A 237 30.66 1.56 1.03
C GLY A 237 29.85 2.04 2.22
N ARG A 238 29.59 3.36 2.32
CA ARG A 238 28.70 3.92 3.36
C ARG A 238 27.25 3.50 3.17
N MET A 239 26.72 3.43 1.95
CA MET A 239 25.37 2.90 1.74
C MET A 239 25.25 1.44 2.18
N LEU A 240 26.21 0.58 1.81
CA LEU A 240 26.22 -0.82 2.23
C LEU A 240 26.38 -0.93 3.76
N TYR A 241 27.26 -0.13 4.36
CA TYR A 241 27.54 -0.19 5.79
C TYR A 241 26.38 0.35 6.65
N PHE A 242 25.77 1.47 6.25
CA PHE A 242 24.56 2.00 6.89
C PHE A 242 23.34 1.10 6.66
N ALA A 243 23.18 0.52 5.46
CA ALA A 243 22.13 -0.45 5.19
C ALA A 243 22.33 -1.73 6.01
N LEU A 244 23.55 -2.27 6.10
CA LEU A 244 23.87 -3.42 6.94
C LEU A 244 23.67 -3.12 8.42
N GLN A 245 24.04 -1.92 8.90
CA GLN A 245 23.78 -1.52 10.30
C GLN A 245 22.29 -1.31 10.59
N LEU A 246 21.53 -0.68 9.71
CA LEU A 246 20.07 -0.54 9.86
C LEU A 246 19.38 -1.90 9.81
N THR A 247 19.79 -2.79 8.91
CA THR A 247 19.22 -4.16 8.81
C THR A 247 19.60 -5.00 10.02
N THR A 248 20.83 -4.86 10.54
CA THR A 248 21.28 -5.54 11.76
C THR A 248 20.56 -5.01 13.01
N ILE A 249 20.28 -3.70 13.08
CA ILE A 249 19.49 -3.10 14.17
C ILE A 249 18.02 -3.56 14.12
N ILE A 250 17.45 -3.66 12.92
CA ILE A 250 16.08 -4.17 12.71
C ILE A 250 15.99 -5.66 13.05
N LEU A 251 17.00 -6.48 12.71
CA LEU A 251 17.05 -7.91 13.04
C LEU A 251 17.41 -8.18 14.52
N ALA A 252 18.24 -7.36 15.14
CA ALA A 252 18.66 -7.52 16.54
C ALA A 252 17.60 -7.08 17.57
N THR A 253 16.64 -6.23 17.17
CA THR A 253 15.56 -5.76 18.05
C THR A 253 14.36 -6.71 18.15
N SER A 254 14.37 -7.84 17.43
CA SER A 254 13.32 -8.87 17.56
C SER A 254 13.81 -10.29 17.25
N PRO A 255 14.57 -10.94 18.14
CA PRO A 255 14.88 -12.36 18.00
C PRO A 255 13.59 -13.15 18.24
N GLY A 256 12.93 -13.59 17.17
CA GLY A 256 11.69 -14.37 17.22
C GLY A 256 10.40 -13.64 16.78
N ALA A 257 10.50 -12.54 16.02
CA ALA A 257 9.31 -11.93 15.41
C ALA A 257 8.62 -12.92 14.46
N PRO A 258 7.28 -13.12 14.55
CA PRO A 258 6.56 -13.97 13.61
C PRO A 258 6.66 -13.41 12.19
N PRO A 259 6.70 -14.27 11.16
CA PRO A 259 6.65 -13.85 9.76
C PRO A 259 5.38 -13.00 9.54
N GLY A 260 5.55 -11.79 9.00
CA GLY A 260 4.45 -10.81 8.80
C GLY A 260 4.42 -9.62 9.77
N SER A 261 5.31 -9.56 10.77
CA SER A 261 5.46 -8.34 11.60
C SER A 261 6.04 -7.16 10.79
N ALA A 262 5.74 -5.93 11.21
CA ALA A 262 6.25 -4.71 10.56
C ALA A 262 7.79 -4.67 10.46
N ALA A 263 8.50 -5.32 11.39
CA ALA A 263 9.95 -5.47 11.34
C ALA A 263 10.42 -6.44 10.22
N SER A 264 9.66 -7.52 9.97
CA SER A 264 9.93 -8.49 8.90
C SER A 264 9.62 -7.89 7.52
N ILE A 265 8.55 -7.11 7.40
CA ILE A 265 8.19 -6.36 6.20
C ILE A 265 9.22 -5.24 5.92
N ALA A 266 9.65 -4.51 6.96
CA ALA A 266 10.68 -3.48 6.82
C ALA A 266 12.02 -4.06 6.34
N ALA A 267 12.42 -5.24 6.83
CA ALA A 267 13.62 -5.94 6.39
C ALA A 267 13.52 -6.45 4.93
N LEU A 268 12.36 -6.97 4.52
CA LEU A 268 12.11 -7.43 3.13
C LEU A 268 12.11 -6.26 2.13
N VAL A 269 11.45 -5.14 2.47
CA VAL A 269 11.43 -3.94 1.62
C VAL A 269 12.83 -3.34 1.49
N PHE A 270 13.63 -3.33 2.57
CA PHE A 270 15.01 -2.85 2.51
C PHE A 270 15.92 -3.74 1.64
N ASN A 271 15.84 -5.06 1.79
CA ASN A 271 16.66 -5.98 0.99
C ASN A 271 16.32 -5.93 -0.50
N ASN A 272 15.04 -5.86 -0.87
CA ASN A 272 14.60 -5.88 -2.27
C ASN A 272 14.99 -4.59 -3.02
N VAL A 273 14.90 -3.44 -2.34
CA VAL A 273 15.37 -2.14 -2.86
C VAL A 273 16.90 -2.14 -3.03
N PHE A 274 17.63 -2.81 -2.14
CA PHE A 274 19.09 -2.85 -2.20
C PHE A 274 19.64 -3.78 -3.30
N THR A 275 19.02 -4.94 -3.52
CA THR A 275 19.39 -5.84 -4.63
C THR A 275 19.17 -5.18 -6.00
N HIS A 276 18.14 -4.36 -6.15
CA HIS A 276 17.89 -3.60 -7.38
C HIS A 276 18.91 -2.48 -7.62
N LEU A 277 19.40 -1.83 -6.55
CA LEU A 277 20.43 -0.79 -6.62
C LEU A 277 21.83 -1.35 -6.96
N SER A 278 22.18 -2.54 -6.46
CA SER A 278 23.43 -3.24 -6.81
C SER A 278 23.50 -3.65 -8.28
N VAL A 279 22.39 -4.12 -8.86
CA VAL A 279 22.32 -4.50 -10.29
C VAL A 279 22.37 -3.28 -11.21
N SER A 280 21.77 -2.16 -10.80
CA SER A 280 21.75 -0.93 -11.60
C SER A 280 23.09 -0.16 -11.60
N ALA A 281 23.89 -0.29 -10.52
CA ALA A 281 25.19 0.38 -10.41
C ALA A 281 26.30 -0.26 -11.28
N HIS A 282 26.17 -1.55 -11.62
CA HIS A 282 27.13 -2.24 -12.50
C HIS A 282 26.94 -1.98 -14.00
N GLN A 283 25.94 -1.19 -14.41
CA GLN A 283 25.61 -0.98 -15.84
C GLN A 283 25.84 0.43 -16.40
N SER A 284 26.50 1.35 -15.68
CA SER A 284 26.77 2.70 -16.21
C SER A 284 28.22 2.84 -16.74
N PRO A 285 28.43 3.15 -18.03
CA PRO A 285 29.77 3.32 -18.60
C PRO A 285 30.37 4.70 -18.31
N VAL A 286 31.64 4.71 -17.91
CA VAL A 286 32.46 5.89 -17.63
C VAL A 286 32.71 6.69 -18.91
N PHE A 287 32.22 7.94 -18.99
CA PHE A 287 32.58 8.87 -20.05
C PHE A 287 33.80 9.71 -19.61
N SER A 288 34.93 9.48 -20.29
CA SER A 288 36.19 10.21 -20.15
C SER A 288 36.09 11.60 -20.79
N GLY A 289 36.67 12.59 -20.10
CA GLY A 289 36.51 14.01 -20.41
C GLY A 289 37.36 14.54 -21.57
N ALA A 290 36.96 15.73 -22.02
CA ALA A 290 37.77 16.62 -22.84
C ALA A 290 37.69 18.03 -22.23
N GLN A 291 38.83 18.52 -21.75
CA GLN A 291 39.12 19.95 -21.59
C GLN A 291 39.86 20.45 -22.84
N PRO A 292 40.04 21.77 -22.99
CA PRO A 292 39.03 22.78 -23.31
C PRO A 292 39.06 23.17 -24.79
#